data_AF-A0A017HNQ8-F1
#
_entry.id   AF-A0A017HNQ8-F1
#
_cell.length_a   1.000
_cell.length_b   1.000
_cell.length_c   1.000
_cell.angle_alpha   90.00
_cell.angle_beta   90.00
_cell.angle_gamma   90.00
#
_symmetry.space_group_name_H-M   'P 1'
#
loop_
_entity.id
_entity.type
_entity.pdbx_description
1 polymer ?
#
loop_
_entity_poly.entity_id
_entity_poly.type
_entity_poly.pdbx_seq_one_letter_code
_entity_poly.pdbx_strand_id
1 'polypeptide(L)'
;MRRAFLPLLLLAACAEFPALDARIPESERAAVPPPLLPLGDLLAQADSLPAQPAFAPGLAAEAERLQAQAAALPAPATGDDARRLADLRARAEALRDGVLTEEERARLDAGASLP
;
A
#
# COMPACT_ATOMS: atom_id res chain seq x y z
N MET A 1 -30.06 11.25 13.81
CA MET A 1 -29.39 10.58 14.96
C MET A 1 -27.89 10.30 14.75
N ARG A 2 -27.28 10.58 13.59
CA ARG A 2 -25.87 10.25 13.26
C ARG A 2 -24.80 11.22 13.82
N ARG A 3 -25.19 12.39 14.35
CA ARG A 3 -24.25 13.43 14.82
C ARG A 3 -23.80 13.25 16.27
N ALA A 4 -24.49 12.44 17.07
CA ALA A 4 -24.15 12.20 18.48
C ALA A 4 -23.04 11.15 18.68
N PHE A 5 -22.69 10.37 17.64
CA PHE A 5 -21.65 9.33 17.72
C PHE A 5 -20.23 9.84 17.44
N LEU A 6 -20.08 11.00 16.80
CA LEU A 6 -18.78 11.60 16.48
C LEU A 6 -17.93 11.91 17.74
N PRO A 7 -18.46 12.53 18.82
CA PRO A 7 -17.65 12.78 20.01
C PRO A 7 -17.22 11.50 20.72
N LEU A 8 -18.01 10.44 20.67
CA LEU A 8 -17.70 9.14 21.28
C LEU A 8 -16.53 8.43 20.58
N LEU A 9 -16.43 8.56 19.26
CA LEU A 9 -15.32 8.03 18.45
C LEU A 9 -14.01 8.81 18.65
N LEU A 10 -14.08 10.13 18.83
CA LEU A 10 -12.92 10.97 19.17
C LEU A 10 -12.33 10.61 20.54
N LEU A 11 -13.16 10.20 21.50
CA LEU A 11 -12.72 9.72 22.81
C LEU A 11 -12.04 8.34 22.73
N ALA A 12 -12.48 7.46 21.82
CA ALA A 12 -11.89 6.14 21.62
C ALA A 12 -10.53 6.18 20.89
N ALA A 13 -10.22 7.26 20.17
CA ALA A 13 -8.94 7.43 19.50
C ALA A 13 -7.77 7.76 20.47
N CYS A 14 -8.08 8.09 21.72
CA CYS A 14 -7.08 8.21 22.81
C CYS A 14 -6.96 6.93 23.65
N ALA A 15 -7.47 5.78 23.17
CA ALA A 15 -7.38 4.53 23.91
C ALA A 15 -5.94 4.01 23.90
N GLU A 16 -5.27 4.15 25.06
CA GLU A 16 -4.07 3.41 25.44
C GLU A 16 -4.33 1.89 25.24
N PHE A 17 -3.30 1.12 24.86
CA PHE A 17 -3.44 -0.28 24.46
C PHE A 17 -2.87 -1.17 25.57
N PRO A 18 -3.61 -1.40 26.67
CA PRO A 18 -2.99 -1.81 27.93
C PRO A 18 -2.40 -3.22 27.86
N ALA A 19 -2.96 -4.07 27.00
CA ALA A 19 -2.44 -5.40 26.72
C ALA A 19 -1.07 -5.38 26.01
N LEU A 20 -0.82 -4.35 25.20
CA LEU A 20 0.45 -4.16 24.51
C LEU A 20 1.47 -3.49 25.45
N ASP A 21 1.03 -2.46 26.18
CA ASP A 21 1.88 -1.70 27.11
C ASP A 21 2.31 -2.54 28.33
N ALA A 22 1.48 -3.50 28.75
CA ALA A 22 1.82 -4.48 29.78
C ALA A 22 3.00 -5.39 29.39
N ARG A 23 3.35 -5.49 28.10
CA ARG A 23 4.52 -6.25 27.64
C ARG A 23 5.84 -5.53 27.90
N ILE A 24 5.81 -4.23 28.16
CA ILE A 24 6.99 -3.43 28.48
C ILE A 24 7.25 -3.55 29.99
N PRO A 25 8.43 -4.00 30.44
CA PRO A 25 8.79 -4.02 31.85
C PRO A 25 8.70 -2.64 32.51
N GLU A 26 8.31 -2.57 33.79
CA GLU A 26 8.17 -1.30 34.51
C GLU A 26 9.48 -0.50 34.54
N SER A 27 10.62 -1.18 34.63
CA SER A 27 11.95 -0.57 34.58
C SER A 27 12.24 0.13 33.24
N GLU A 28 11.64 -0.34 32.15
CA GLU A 28 11.78 0.26 30.82
C GLU A 28 10.77 1.38 30.59
N ARG A 29 9.54 1.25 31.12
CA ARG A 29 8.52 2.33 31.06
C ARG A 29 8.95 3.58 31.83
N ALA A 30 9.58 3.39 32.99
CA ALA A 30 10.07 4.48 33.81
C ALA A 30 11.48 4.99 33.42
N ALA A 31 12.10 4.37 32.39
CA ALA A 31 13.42 4.78 31.94
C ALA A 31 13.38 6.16 31.28
N VAL A 32 14.48 6.90 31.39
CA VAL A 32 14.65 8.14 30.65
C VAL A 32 14.68 7.80 29.15
N PRO A 33 13.84 8.44 28.32
CA PRO A 33 13.87 8.22 26.87
C PRO A 33 15.27 8.48 26.31
N PRO A 34 15.74 7.67 25.35
CA PRO A 34 17.04 7.89 24.74
C PRO A 34 17.04 9.24 24.01
N PRO A 35 18.20 9.91 23.91
CA PRO A 35 18.31 11.12 23.12
C PRO A 35 17.98 10.80 21.65
N LEU A 36 17.20 11.68 21.02
CA LEU A 36 16.91 11.56 19.59
C LEU A 36 18.19 11.80 18.79
N LEU A 37 18.50 10.89 17.87
CA LEU A 37 19.64 11.03 16.98
C LEU A 37 19.29 12.05 15.87
N PRO A 38 20.14 13.05 15.59
CA PRO A 38 19.90 14.00 14.51
C PRO A 38 20.07 13.30 13.16
N LEU A 39 18.95 12.93 12.53
CA LEU A 39 18.96 12.19 11.25
C LEU A 39 19.42 13.03 10.06
N GLY A 40 19.38 14.37 10.16
CA GLY A 40 19.72 15.25 9.04
C GLY A 40 21.13 15.00 8.48
N ASP A 41 22.13 14.88 9.35
CA ASP A 41 23.51 14.63 8.93
C ASP A 41 23.71 13.22 8.37
N LEU A 42 23.01 12.23 8.93
CA LEU A 42 23.06 10.84 8.46
C LEU A 42 22.41 10.68 7.09
N LEU A 43 21.29 11.38 6.86
CA LEU A 43 20.60 11.40 5.57
C LEU A 43 21.44 12.15 4.53
N ALA A 44 22.02 13.29 4.87
CA ALA A 44 22.93 14.01 3.98
C ALA A 44 24.17 13.17 3.60
N GLN A 45 24.71 12.41 4.55
CA GLN A 45 25.77 11.44 4.28
C GLN A 45 25.30 10.33 3.34
N ALA A 46 24.11 9.76 3.58
CA ALA A 46 23.55 8.73 2.72
C ALA A 46 23.35 9.22 1.27
N ASP A 47 22.86 10.46 1.10
CA ASP A 47 22.66 11.07 -0.22
C ASP A 47 23.99 11.36 -0.94
N SER A 48 25.08 11.57 -0.19
CA SER A 48 26.42 11.80 -0.74
C SER A 48 27.15 10.51 -1.13
N LEU A 49 26.64 9.34 -0.72
CA LEU A 49 27.26 8.06 -1.07
C LEU A 49 27.14 7.83 -2.58
N PRO A 50 28.24 7.43 -3.26
CA PRO A 50 28.13 7.04 -4.66
C PRO A 50 27.21 5.82 -4.78
N ALA A 51 26.40 5.81 -5.84
CA ALA A 51 25.59 4.65 -6.18
C ALA A 51 26.47 3.38 -6.17
N GLN A 52 26.08 2.38 -5.40
CA GLN A 52 26.89 1.18 -5.27
C GLN A 52 26.98 0.44 -6.62
N PRO A 53 28.19 0.29 -7.20
CA PRO A 53 28.34 -0.25 -8.56
C PRO A 53 27.96 -1.73 -8.65
N ALA A 54 27.91 -2.44 -7.52
CA ALA A 54 27.53 -3.85 -7.45
C ALA A 54 26.06 -4.11 -7.85
N PHE A 55 25.18 -3.10 -7.76
CA PHE A 55 23.76 -3.25 -8.09
C PHE A 55 23.46 -3.01 -9.58
N ALA A 56 24.29 -2.19 -10.25
CA ALA A 56 24.14 -1.84 -11.66
C ALA A 56 24.08 -3.05 -12.62
N PRO A 57 24.95 -4.07 -12.53
CA PRO A 57 24.89 -5.21 -13.46
C PRO A 57 23.64 -6.07 -13.25
N GLY A 58 23.17 -6.23 -12.01
CA GLY A 58 21.94 -6.97 -11.72
C GLY A 58 20.69 -6.27 -12.27
N LEU A 59 20.65 -4.94 -12.15
CA LEU A 59 19.57 -4.13 -12.70
C LEU A 59 19.60 -4.12 -14.24
N ALA A 60 20.78 -4.07 -14.85
CA ALA A 60 20.93 -4.15 -16.30
C ALA A 60 20.45 -5.50 -16.85
N ALA A 61 20.84 -6.60 -16.22
CA ALA A 61 20.38 -7.93 -16.59
C ALA A 61 18.86 -8.09 -16.44
N GLU A 62 18.28 -7.52 -15.39
CA GLU A 62 16.82 -7.51 -15.20
C GLU A 62 16.12 -6.67 -16.27
N ALA A 63 16.67 -5.50 -16.61
CA ALA A 63 16.14 -4.65 -17.67
C ALA A 63 16.16 -5.36 -19.03
N GLU A 64 17.27 -6.03 -19.38
CA GLU A 64 17.38 -6.83 -20.60
C GLU A 64 16.36 -7.98 -20.61
N ARG A 65 16.20 -8.68 -19.49
CA ARG A 65 15.20 -9.74 -19.34
C ARG A 65 13.78 -9.22 -19.57
N LEU A 66 13.42 -8.10 -18.95
CA LEU A 66 12.12 -7.47 -19.11
C LEU A 66 11.88 -6.99 -20.54
N GLN A 67 12.90 -6.42 -21.19
CA GLN A 67 12.83 -6.01 -22.59
C GLN A 67 12.63 -7.21 -23.52
N ALA A 68 13.37 -8.30 -23.32
CA ALA A 68 13.21 -9.53 -24.08
C ALA A 68 11.82 -10.14 -23.89
N GLN A 69 11.31 -10.14 -22.65
CA GLN A 69 9.94 -10.56 -22.37
C GLN A 69 8.92 -9.68 -23.07
N ALA A 70 9.07 -8.35 -23.00
CA ALA A 70 8.17 -7.40 -23.66
C ALA A 70 8.19 -7.55 -25.18
N ALA A 71 9.35 -7.84 -25.79
CA ALA A 71 9.47 -8.12 -27.21
C ALA A 71 8.85 -9.47 -27.61
N ALA A 72 8.83 -10.44 -26.70
CA ALA A 72 8.18 -11.74 -26.89
C ALA A 72 6.67 -11.71 -26.63
N LEU A 73 6.16 -10.68 -25.95
CA LEU A 73 4.73 -10.50 -25.80
C LEU A 73 4.12 -10.24 -27.19
N PRO A 74 3.00 -10.91 -27.54
CA PRO A 74 2.29 -10.57 -28.75
C PRO A 74 1.90 -9.09 -28.72
N ALA A 75 1.97 -8.44 -29.89
CA ALA A 75 1.53 -7.05 -30.04
C ALA A 75 0.16 -6.87 -29.36
N PRO A 76 -0.09 -5.73 -28.67
CA PRO A 76 -1.36 -5.50 -28.00
C PRO A 76 -2.48 -5.80 -28.99
N ALA A 77 -3.31 -6.76 -28.65
CA ALA A 77 -4.23 -7.28 -29.63
C ALA A 77 -5.16 -6.15 -30.09
N THR A 78 -5.44 -6.20 -31.39
CA THR A 78 -6.12 -5.19 -32.19
C THR A 78 -7.50 -4.84 -31.62
N GLY A 79 -8.23 -3.91 -32.25
CA GLY A 79 -9.53 -3.41 -31.76
C GLY A 79 -10.61 -4.46 -31.41
N ASP A 80 -10.41 -5.75 -31.68
CA ASP A 80 -11.18 -6.86 -31.12
C ASP A 80 -10.98 -7.03 -29.60
N ASP A 81 -9.77 -6.87 -29.08
CA ASP A 81 -9.51 -6.97 -27.64
C ASP A 81 -10.07 -5.77 -26.88
N ALA A 82 -10.02 -4.59 -27.49
CA ALA A 82 -10.69 -3.40 -26.96
C ALA A 82 -12.21 -3.60 -26.87
N ARG A 83 -12.82 -4.21 -27.89
CA ARG A 83 -14.24 -4.58 -27.91
C ARG A 83 -14.55 -5.64 -26.85
N ARG A 84 -13.76 -6.72 -26.79
CA ARG A 84 -13.91 -7.79 -25.80
C ARG A 84 -13.79 -7.25 -24.37
N LEU A 85 -12.86 -6.34 -24.13
CA LEU A 85 -12.67 -5.71 -22.83
C LEU A 85 -13.86 -4.81 -22.46
N ALA A 86 -14.41 -4.06 -23.43
CA ALA A 86 -15.63 -3.27 -23.22
C ALA A 86 -16.83 -4.17 -22.88
N ASP A 87 -17.01 -5.28 -23.59
CA ASP A 87 -18.08 -6.26 -23.32
C ASP A 87 -17.93 -6.90 -21.94
N LEU A 88 -16.69 -7.25 -21.54
CA LEU A 88 -16.42 -7.80 -20.21
C LEU A 88 -16.72 -6.78 -19.10
N ARG A 89 -16.40 -5.50 -19.31
CA ARG A 89 -16.73 -4.42 -18.36
C ARG A 89 -18.22 -4.23 -18.20
N ALA A 90 -18.96 -4.15 -19.31
CA ALA A 90 -20.42 -4.01 -19.29
C ALA A 90 -21.10 -5.20 -18.57
N ARG A 91 -20.61 -6.42 -18.81
CA ARG A 91 -21.09 -7.62 -18.10
C ARG A 91 -20.75 -7.59 -16.62
N ALA A 92 -19.55 -7.14 -16.24
CA ALA A 92 -19.16 -7.02 -14.85
C ALA A 92 -20.01 -5.96 -14.12
N GLU A 93 -20.34 -4.84 -14.75
CA GLU A 93 -21.28 -3.84 -14.22
C GLU A 93 -22.67 -4.44 -14.00
N ALA A 94 -23.22 -5.13 -15.01
CA ALA A 94 -24.53 -5.79 -14.88
C ALA A 94 -24.56 -6.84 -13.74
N LEU A 95 -23.46 -7.60 -13.57
CA LEU A 95 -23.35 -8.54 -12.45
C LEU A 95 -23.23 -7.82 -11.10
N ARG A 96 -22.49 -6.71 -11.04
CA ARG A 96 -22.39 -5.89 -9.82
C ARG A 96 -23.75 -5.32 -9.44
N ASP A 97 -24.56 -4.87 -10.38
CA ASP A 97 -25.88 -4.29 -10.11
C ASP A 97 -26.93 -5.32 -9.68
N GLY A 98 -26.81 -6.57 -10.15
CA GLY A 98 -27.75 -7.64 -9.80
C GLY A 98 -27.41 -8.45 -8.55
N VAL A 99 -26.15 -8.45 -8.10
CA VAL A 99 -25.65 -9.39 -7.08
C VAL A 99 -25.09 -8.69 -5.84
N LEU A 100 -24.50 -7.50 -5.98
CA LEU A 100 -23.85 -6.82 -4.85
C LEU A 100 -24.75 -5.76 -4.23
N THR A 101 -24.79 -5.77 -2.90
CA THR A 101 -25.28 -4.63 -2.14
C THR A 101 -24.39 -3.40 -2.35
N GLU A 102 -24.95 -2.21 -2.12
CA GLU A 102 -24.20 -0.94 -2.24
C GLU A 102 -22.94 -0.92 -1.37
N GLU A 103 -23.00 -1.59 -0.21
CA GLU A 103 -21.89 -1.69 0.73
C GLU A 103 -20.78 -2.63 0.23
N GLU A 104 -21.12 -3.75 -0.40
CA GLU A 104 -20.14 -4.65 -1.03
C GLU A 104 -19.48 -4.00 -2.25
N ARG A 105 -20.23 -3.20 -3.00
CA ARG A 105 -19.72 -2.42 -4.14
C ARG A 105 -18.72 -1.37 -3.67
N ALA A 106 -19.05 -0.59 -2.63
CA ALA A 106 -18.16 0.40 -2.04
C ALA A 106 -16.86 -0.22 -1.50
N ARG A 107 -16.92 -1.43 -0.95
CA ARG A 107 -15.72 -2.17 -0.48
C ARG A 107 -14.81 -2.63 -1.62
N LEU A 108 -15.35 -3.02 -2.77
CA LEU A 108 -14.54 -3.39 -3.94
C LEU A 108 -13.89 -2.15 -4.58
N ASP A 109 -14.61 -1.03 -4.67
CA ASP A 109 -14.10 0.22 -5.26
C ASP A 109 -13.01 0.88 -4.38
N ALA A 110 -13.09 0.73 -3.06
CA ALA A 110 -12.03 1.12 -2.14
C ALA A 110 -10.74 0.28 -2.30
N GLY A 111 -10.81 -0.84 -3.01
CA GLY A 111 -9.73 -1.82 -3.12
C GLY A 111 -9.54 -2.63 -1.84
N ALA A 112 -8.85 -3.77 -1.94
CA ALA A 112 -8.41 -4.50 -0.75
C ALA A 112 -7.40 -3.64 0.00
N SER A 113 -7.85 -2.92 1.03
CA SER A 113 -6.94 -2.36 2.01
C SER A 113 -6.22 -3.52 2.69
N LEU A 114 -4.92 -3.63 2.44
CA LEU A 114 -4.06 -4.53 3.21
C LEU A 114 -4.04 -4.02 4.67
N PRO A 115 -4.14 -4.92 5.67
CA PRO A 115 -4.00 -4.56 7.07
C PRO A 115 -2.59 -4.03 7.39
#